data_AF-A0A3E0E6Q0-F1
#
_entry.id   AF-A0A3E0E6Q0-F1
#
_cell.length_a   1.000
_cell.length_b   1.000
_cell.length_c   1.000
_cell.angle_alpha   90.00
_cell.angle_beta   90.00
_cell.angle_gamma   90.00
#
_symmetry.space_group_name_H-M   'P 1'
#
loop_
_entity.id
_entity.type
_entity.pdbx_description
1 polymer ?
#
loop_
_entity_poly.entity_id
_entity_poly.type
_entity_poly.pdbx_seq_one_letter_code
_entity_poly.pdbx_strand_id
1 'polypeptide(L)'
;MTKKRTLEELFSDPQMNERLKERLYSKKELLGKESPFSAILQQMVNMMLDGEIESFLTQERASDSLNKRNGRTPKRVLSNVGHLEISTPRDRNGDFEPELIGKRQRDLTSGLDDQILALYAPGRCRVLD
;
A
#
# COMPACT_ATOMS: atom_id res chain seq x y z
N MET A 1 20.89 -5.34 -4.74
CA MET A 1 19.95 -4.49 -3.98
C MET A 1 18.88 -4.00 -4.94
N THR A 2 17.64 -4.47 -4.81
CA THR A 2 16.53 -3.98 -5.63
C THR A 2 16.21 -2.56 -5.17
N LYS A 3 16.47 -1.55 -6.01
CA LYS A 3 16.16 -0.15 -5.71
C LYS A 3 14.65 -0.07 -5.41
N LYS A 4 14.28 0.40 -4.21
CA LYS A 4 12.87 0.66 -3.89
C LYS A 4 12.42 1.78 -4.83
N ARG A 5 11.51 1.48 -5.77
CA ARG A 5 10.96 2.49 -6.67
C ARG A 5 10.11 3.45 -5.85
N THR A 6 10.34 4.74 -6.02
CA THR A 6 9.45 5.77 -5.44
C THR A 6 8.14 5.81 -6.24
N LEU A 7 7.06 6.34 -5.64
CA LEU A 7 5.79 6.50 -6.36
C LEU A 7 5.98 7.33 -7.64
N GLU A 8 6.82 8.36 -7.58
CA GLU A 8 7.18 9.21 -8.73
C GLU A 8 7.84 8.41 -9.85
N GLU A 9 8.78 7.52 -9.53
CA GLU A 9 9.43 6.64 -10.51
C GLU A 9 8.44 5.66 -11.15
N LEU A 10 7.39 5.26 -10.43
CA LEU A 10 6.34 4.36 -10.92
C LEU A 10 5.36 5.04 -11.87
N PHE A 11 4.91 6.25 -11.54
CA PHE A 11 4.02 7.03 -12.43
C PHE A 11 4.75 7.65 -13.62
N SER A 12 6.08 7.79 -13.54
CA SER A 12 6.90 8.26 -14.65
C SER A 12 7.27 7.15 -15.64
N ASP A 13 7.02 5.88 -15.30
CA ASP A 13 7.29 4.74 -16.18
C ASP A 13 6.32 4.76 -17.38
N PRO A 14 6.82 4.95 -18.62
CA PRO A 14 5.95 5.00 -19.81
C PRO A 14 5.13 3.72 -19.99
N GLN A 15 5.69 2.55 -19.66
CA GLN A 15 5.00 1.27 -19.78
C GLN A 15 3.86 1.13 -18.76
N MET A 16 4.07 1.63 -17.53
CA MET A 16 3.02 1.66 -16.51
C MET A 16 1.85 2.54 -16.98
N ASN A 17 2.15 3.71 -17.53
CA ASN A 17 1.12 4.65 -18.02
C ASN A 17 0.30 4.09 -19.17
N GLU A 18 0.92 3.36 -20.09
CA GLU A 18 0.20 2.68 -21.17
C GLU A 18 -0.73 1.59 -20.62
N ARG A 19 -0.24 0.73 -19.71
CA ARG A 19 -1.07 -0.29 -19.04
C ARG A 19 -2.24 0.31 -18.26
N LEU A 20 -2.02 1.44 -17.58
CA LEU A 20 -3.08 2.16 -16.87
C LEU A 20 -4.15 2.69 -17.83
N LYS A 21 -3.73 3.32 -18.95
CA LYS A 21 -4.65 3.78 -20.00
C LYS A 21 -5.46 2.64 -20.58
N GLU A 22 -4.81 1.56 -21.00
CA GLU A 22 -5.50 0.38 -21.54
C GLU A 22 -6.53 -0.16 -20.55
N ARG A 23 -6.17 -0.27 -19.27
CA ARG A 23 -7.09 -0.76 -18.25
C ARG A 23 -8.31 0.15 -18.10
N LEU A 24 -8.11 1.47 -18.06
CA LEU A 24 -9.21 2.46 -17.99
C LEU A 24 -10.15 2.37 -19.20
N TYR A 25 -9.60 2.27 -20.41
CA TYR A 25 -10.42 2.21 -21.62
C TYR A 25 -11.08 0.83 -21.84
N SER A 26 -10.52 -0.24 -21.26
CA SER A 26 -11.05 -1.60 -21.43
C SER A 26 -12.38 -1.87 -20.71
N LYS A 27 -12.85 -0.97 -19.84
CA LYS A 27 -14.04 -1.15 -18.97
C LYS A 27 -14.05 -2.43 -18.12
N LYS A 28 -12.91 -3.11 -18.00
CA LYS A 28 -12.71 -4.23 -17.07
C LYS A 28 -12.63 -3.69 -15.65
N GLU A 29 -12.80 -4.56 -14.66
CA GLU A 29 -12.64 -4.21 -13.25
C GLU A 29 -11.32 -3.45 -13.02
N LEU A 30 -11.39 -2.32 -12.32
CA LEU A 30 -10.21 -1.47 -12.14
C LEU A 30 -9.13 -2.18 -11.33
N LEU A 31 -9.52 -3.11 -10.45
CA LEU A 31 -8.64 -3.81 -9.54
C LEU A 31 -8.77 -5.32 -9.73
N GLY A 32 -7.68 -6.04 -9.50
CA GLY A 32 -7.53 -7.47 -9.78
C GLY A 32 -6.06 -7.86 -9.88
N LYS A 33 -5.75 -9.17 -9.80
CA LYS A 33 -4.37 -9.67 -9.71
C LYS A 33 -3.43 -9.13 -10.82
N GLU A 34 -3.98 -8.96 -12.03
CA GLU A 34 -3.25 -8.47 -13.21
C GLU A 34 -3.45 -6.96 -13.46
N SER A 35 -4.14 -6.25 -12.55
CA SER A 35 -4.41 -4.83 -12.74
C SER A 35 -3.20 -3.96 -12.35
N PRO A 36 -2.80 -3.00 -13.19
CA PRO A 36 -1.77 -2.02 -12.83
C PRO A 36 -2.19 -1.14 -11.64
N PHE A 37 -3.48 -0.88 -11.45
CA PHE A 37 -3.98 -0.13 -10.29
C PHE A 37 -3.81 -0.91 -8.98
N SER A 38 -3.91 -2.25 -9.01
CA SER A 38 -3.71 -3.07 -7.83
C SER A 38 -2.24 -3.05 -7.40
N ALA A 39 -1.31 -3.05 -8.36
CA ALA A 39 0.12 -2.93 -8.08
C ALA A 39 0.47 -1.58 -7.41
N ILE A 40 -0.15 -0.49 -7.86
CA ILE A 40 0.02 0.85 -7.27
C ILE A 40 -0.52 0.88 -5.85
N LEU A 41 -1.77 0.45 -5.64
CA LEU A 41 -2.40 0.44 -4.32
C LEU A 41 -1.58 -0.42 -3.34
N GLN A 42 -1.12 -1.59 -3.78
CA GLN A 42 -0.25 -2.46 -3.01
C GLN A 42 1.07 -1.77 -2.62
N GLN A 43 1.70 -1.05 -3.54
CA GLN A 43 2.94 -0.32 -3.24
C GLN A 43 2.69 0.83 -2.26
N MET A 44 1.62 1.59 -2.41
CA MET A 44 1.26 2.65 -1.47
C MET A 44 1.06 2.10 -0.05
N VAL A 45 0.28 1.02 0.10
CA VAL A 45 0.09 0.36 1.40
C VAL A 45 1.42 -0.11 1.99
N ASN A 46 2.28 -0.74 1.17
CA ASN A 46 3.60 -1.18 1.62
C ASN A 46 4.52 -0.01 2.05
N MET A 47 4.42 1.14 1.37
CA MET A 47 5.18 2.34 1.72
C MET A 47 4.70 2.96 3.02
N MET A 48 3.40 3.02 3.24
CA MET A 48 2.82 3.52 4.49
C MET A 48 3.26 2.64 5.68
N LEU A 49 3.15 1.31 5.55
CA LEU A 49 3.63 0.38 6.57
C LEU A 49 5.16 0.49 6.81
N ASP A 50 5.92 0.77 5.75
CA ASP A 50 7.36 1.02 5.87
C ASP A 50 7.66 2.28 6.67
N GLY A 51 6.87 3.34 6.49
CA GLY A 51 6.97 4.59 7.22
C GLY A 51 6.55 4.43 8.69
N GLU A 52 5.49 3.68 8.98
CA GLU A 52 5.04 3.41 10.35
C GLU A 52 6.14 2.75 11.19
N ILE A 53 6.75 1.67 10.70
CA ILE A 53 7.81 0.99 11.45
C ILE A 53 9.10 1.84 11.52
N GLU A 54 9.36 2.69 10.52
CA GLU A 54 10.50 3.61 10.57
C GLU A 54 10.30 4.67 11.66
N SER A 55 9.09 5.22 11.77
CA SER A 55 8.69 6.12 12.86
C SER A 55 8.82 5.41 14.22
N PHE A 56 8.25 4.21 14.36
CA PHE A 56 8.34 3.40 15.58
C PHE A 56 9.79 3.13 16.00
N LEU A 57 10.64 2.66 15.09
CA LEU A 57 12.05 2.38 15.38
C LEU A 57 12.85 3.65 15.68
N THR A 58 12.44 4.81 15.16
CA THR A 58 13.06 6.10 15.49
C THR A 58 12.73 6.50 16.93
N GLN A 59 11.49 6.28 17.38
CA GLN A 59 11.08 6.52 18.76
C GLN A 59 11.78 5.56 19.73
N GLU A 60 11.86 4.27 19.40
CA GLU A 60 12.60 3.26 20.18
C GLU A 60 14.09 3.63 20.34
N ARG A 61 14.73 4.15 19.28
CA ARG A 61 16.13 4.59 19.39
C ARG A 61 16.29 5.81 20.29
N ALA A 62 15.28 6.68 20.37
CA ALA A 62 15.30 7.83 21.26
C ALA A 62 15.17 7.41 22.75
N SER A 63 14.68 6.20 23.03
CA SER A 63 14.62 5.61 24.37
C SER A 63 15.74 4.59 24.64
N ASP A 64 16.86 4.66 23.91
CA ASP A 64 18.03 3.76 24.01
C ASP A 64 17.72 2.27 23.79
N SER A 65 16.64 1.95 23.06
CA SER A 65 16.32 0.58 22.67
C SER A 65 17.26 0.06 21.57
N LEU A 66 17.72 -1.18 21.70
CA LEU A 66 18.49 -1.91 20.68
C LEU A 66 17.60 -2.56 19.61
N ASN A 67 16.30 -2.23 19.59
CA ASN A 67 15.36 -2.81 18.65
C ASN A 67 15.70 -2.41 17.20
N LYS A 68 15.43 -3.32 16.26
CA LYS A 68 15.74 -3.14 14.85
C LYS A 68 14.76 -3.90 13.96
N ARG A 69 14.68 -3.50 12.71
CA ARG A 69 13.85 -4.18 11.70
C ARG A 69 14.31 -5.63 11.51
N ASN A 70 13.36 -6.56 11.44
CA ASN A 70 13.58 -8.00 11.29
C ASN A 70 12.88 -8.55 10.04
N GLY A 71 13.12 -7.91 8.89
CA GLY A 71 12.54 -8.34 7.61
C GLY A 71 11.05 -8.03 7.46
N ARG A 72 10.38 -8.80 6.60
CA ARG A 72 8.97 -8.64 6.27
C ARG A 72 8.28 -9.99 6.12
N THR A 73 6.96 -9.99 6.28
CA THR A 73 6.12 -11.17 6.10
C THR A 73 5.07 -10.89 5.00
N PRO A 74 4.89 -11.77 4.01
CA PRO A 74 3.83 -11.61 3.03
C PRO A 74 2.46 -11.81 3.70
N LYS A 75 1.48 -11.01 3.30
CA LYS A 75 0.13 -11.03 3.86
C LYS A 75 -0.86 -10.69 2.76
N ARG A 76 -1.90 -11.53 2.62
CA ARG A 76 -3.02 -11.24 1.73
C ARG A 76 -4.11 -10.51 2.51
N VAL A 77 -4.50 -9.35 2.02
CA VAL A 77 -5.52 -8.49 2.64
C VAL A 77 -6.67 -8.29 1.66
N LEU A 78 -7.90 -8.38 2.14
CA LEU A 78 -9.09 -8.03 1.40
C LEU A 78 -9.36 -6.53 1.56
N SER A 79 -9.63 -5.86 0.45
CA SER A 79 -10.11 -4.48 0.42
C SER A 79 -11.46 -4.44 -0.30
N ASN A 80 -12.14 -3.29 -0.33
CA ASN A 80 -13.46 -3.14 -0.95
C ASN A 80 -13.46 -3.46 -2.46
N VAL A 81 -12.28 -3.54 -3.02
CA VAL A 81 -12.00 -3.61 -4.44
C VAL A 81 -11.17 -4.84 -4.85
N GLY A 82 -10.91 -5.75 -3.90
CA GLY A 82 -10.28 -7.04 -4.17
C GLY A 82 -9.17 -7.42 -3.19
N HIS A 83 -8.38 -8.42 -3.56
CA HIS A 83 -7.25 -8.86 -2.74
C HIS A 83 -5.97 -8.09 -3.07
N LEU A 84 -5.25 -7.69 -2.03
CA LEU A 84 -3.92 -7.07 -2.09
C LEU A 84 -2.87 -7.99 -1.47
N GLU A 85 -1.74 -8.16 -2.16
CA GLU A 85 -0.60 -8.94 -1.66
C GLU A 85 0.45 -8.00 -1.05
N ILE A 86 0.36 -7.75 0.25
CA ILE A 86 1.26 -6.81 0.93
C ILE A 86 2.41 -7.52 1.65
N SER A 87 3.44 -6.76 2.00
CA SER A 87 4.62 -7.24 2.72
C SER A 87 4.77 -6.44 4.01
N THR A 88 4.21 -6.97 5.11
CA THR A 88 4.18 -6.28 6.40
C THR A 88 5.57 -6.32 7.05
N PRO A 89 6.15 -5.17 7.43
CA PRO A 89 7.41 -5.15 8.14
C PRO A 89 7.20 -5.57 9.60
N ARG A 90 8.29 -6.02 10.24
CA ARG A 90 8.32 -6.37 11.65
C ARG A 90 9.62 -5.92 12.29
N ASP A 91 9.59 -5.68 13.59
CA ASP A 91 10.77 -5.42 14.42
C ASP A 91 11.31 -6.73 15.03
N ARG A 92 12.43 -6.64 15.74
CA ARG A 92 13.12 -7.81 16.30
C ARG A 92 12.44 -8.29 17.58
N ASN A 93 11.97 -7.36 18.39
CA ASN A 93 11.36 -7.67 19.68
C ASN A 93 9.89 -8.09 19.52
N GLY A 94 9.24 -7.66 18.43
CA GLY A 94 7.84 -7.94 18.15
C GLY A 94 6.88 -6.91 18.74
N ASP A 95 7.40 -5.76 19.16
CA ASP A 95 6.70 -4.70 19.87
C ASP A 95 5.95 -3.77 18.90
N PHE A 96 6.35 -3.72 17.62
CA PHE A 96 5.72 -2.86 16.63
C PHE A 96 4.28 -3.31 16.36
N GLU A 97 3.30 -2.42 16.59
CA GLU A 97 1.89 -2.59 16.22
C GLU A 97 1.55 -1.65 15.05
N PRO A 98 1.34 -2.17 13.83
CA PRO A 98 0.95 -1.33 12.69
C PRO A 98 -0.47 -0.79 12.85
N GLU A 99 -0.68 0.48 12.48
CA GLU A 99 -1.98 1.15 12.58
C GLU A 99 -2.82 0.92 11.32
N LEU A 100 -2.22 1.03 10.13
CA LEU A 100 -2.94 0.87 8.87
C LEU A 100 -3.57 -0.52 8.72
N ILE A 101 -2.83 -1.57 9.08
CA ILE A 101 -3.30 -2.96 9.05
C ILE A 101 -2.69 -3.72 10.22
N GLY A 102 -3.48 -3.89 11.28
CA GLY A 102 -3.05 -4.53 12.51
C GLY A 102 -2.53 -5.96 12.34
N LYS A 103 -1.87 -6.47 13.38
CA LYS A 103 -1.40 -7.87 13.41
C LYS A 103 -2.58 -8.80 13.18
N ARG A 104 -2.39 -9.77 12.27
CA ARG A 104 -3.39 -10.80 11.89
C ARG A 104 -4.67 -10.29 11.21
N GLN A 105 -4.95 -8.98 11.22
CA GLN A 105 -6.09 -8.38 10.50
C GLN A 105 -5.99 -8.65 9.00
N ARG A 106 -7.01 -9.23 8.37
CA ARG A 106 -6.98 -9.59 6.93
C ARG A 106 -7.82 -8.67 6.05
N ASP A 107 -8.41 -7.63 6.62
CA ASP A 107 -9.25 -6.69 5.88
C ASP A 107 -8.70 -5.26 6.02
N LEU A 108 -8.67 -4.52 4.91
CA LEU A 108 -8.30 -3.11 4.87
C LEU A 108 -9.57 -2.29 5.15
N THR A 109 -9.90 -2.13 6.43
CA THR A 109 -11.13 -1.45 6.88
C THR A 109 -10.99 0.07 7.03
N SER A 110 -9.81 0.64 6.76
CA SER A 110 -9.55 2.07 6.96
C SER A 110 -10.27 2.98 5.96
N GLY A 111 -10.92 2.44 4.92
CA GLY A 111 -11.52 3.21 3.83
C GLY A 111 -10.49 3.99 3.01
N LEU A 112 -9.19 3.73 3.23
CA LEU A 112 -8.10 4.36 2.52
C LEU A 112 -8.11 3.98 1.05
N ASP A 113 -8.49 2.75 0.72
CA ASP A 113 -8.68 2.31 -0.65
C ASP A 113 -9.73 3.16 -1.39
N ASP A 114 -10.86 3.45 -0.75
CA ASP A 114 -11.90 4.31 -1.32
C ASP A 114 -11.41 5.76 -1.51
N GLN A 115 -10.70 6.31 -0.53
CA GLN A 115 -10.14 7.68 -0.61
C GLN A 115 -9.02 7.79 -1.66
N ILE A 116 -8.14 6.78 -1.75
CA ILE A 116 -7.06 6.73 -2.75
C ILE A 116 -7.65 6.66 -4.16
N LEU A 117 -8.71 5.87 -4.36
CA LEU A 117 -9.44 5.81 -5.63
C LEU A 117 -10.09 7.15 -5.97
N ALA A 118 -10.72 7.81 -5.00
CA ALA A 118 -11.33 9.12 -5.18
C ALA A 118 -10.32 10.22 -5.56
N LEU A 119 -9.09 10.16 -5.04
CA LEU A 119 -7.99 11.09 -5.36
C LEU A 119 -7.45 10.90 -6.79
N TYR A 120 -7.42 9.66 -7.29
CA TYR A 120 -6.87 9.34 -8.61
C TYR A 120 -7.88 9.45 -9.75
N ALA A 121 -9.17 9.61 -9.48
CA ALA A 121 -10.18 9.93 -10.48
C ALA A 121 -10.17 11.46 -10.73
N PRO A 122 -9.48 11.99 -11.76
CA PRO A 122 -9.45 13.41 -12.00
C PRO A 122 -10.77 13.77 -12.70
N GLY A 123 -11.76 14.16 -11.91
CA GLY A 123 -13.03 14.74 -12.36
C GLY A 123 -14.17 13.74 -12.64
N ARG A 124 -15.25 13.87 -11.84
CA ARG A 124 -16.59 13.19 -11.88
C ARG A 124 -16.67 11.92 -11.01
N CYS A 125 -17.62 11.72 -10.09
CA CYS A 125 -18.87 12.42 -9.76
C CYS A 125 -19.14 12.34 -8.24
N ARG A 126 -19.49 13.48 -7.63
CA ARG A 126 -20.51 13.46 -6.58
C ARG A 126 -21.81 13.04 -7.25
N VAL A 127 -22.30 11.85 -6.96
CA VAL A 127 -23.75 11.62 -7.01
C VAL A 127 -24.22 11.95 -5.61
N LEU A 128 -24.86 13.11 -5.48
CA LEU A 128 -25.69 13.42 -4.33
C LEU A 128 -27.01 12.70 -4.59
N ASP A 129 -27.40 11.83 -3.66
CA ASP A 129 -28.81 11.49 -3.46
C ASP A 129 -29.44 12.53 -2.51
#